data_AF-A0A920TMT5-F1
#
_entry.id   AF-A0A920TMT5-F1
#
_cell.length_a   1.000
_cell.length_b   1.000
_cell.length_c   1.000
_cell.angle_alpha   90.00
_cell.angle_beta   90.00
_cell.angle_gamma   90.00
#
_symmetry.space_group_name_H-M   'P 1'
#
loop_
_entity.id
_entity.type
_entity.pdbx_description
1 polymer ?
#
loop_
_entity_poly.entity_id
_entity_poly.type
_entity_poly.pdbx_seq_one_letter_code
_entity_poly.pdbx_strand_id
1 'polypeptide(L)' 'MPEGAKKGKSLITFDYYINDKGKIKGVEITKVKGSMNERQAYKYITSFVKKTSFEPLVIQGKKYQISNLKDKLLRSW' A
#
# COMPACT_ATOMS: atom_id res chain seq x y z
N MET A 1 13.92 -8.98 -2.22
CA MET A 1 13.23 -9.02 -3.53
C MET A 1 11.87 -9.67 -3.32
N PRO A 2 10.78 -9.20 -3.95
CA PRO A 2 9.53 -9.95 -3.94
C PRO A 2 9.79 -11.35 -4.48
N GLU A 3 9.29 -12.35 -3.78
CA GLU A 3 9.56 -13.75 -4.09
C GLU A 3 9.18 -14.07 -5.54
N GLY A 4 10.14 -14.61 -6.29
CA GLY A 4 9.98 -14.97 -7.71
C GLY A 4 9.92 -13.79 -8.70
N ALA A 5 10.13 -12.54 -8.28
CA ALA A 5 10.19 -11.42 -9.22
C ALA A 5 11.53 -11.38 -9.95
N LYS A 6 11.54 -11.10 -11.26
CA LYS A 6 12.79 -10.83 -11.99
C LYS A 6 13.37 -9.48 -11.54
N LYS A 7 14.70 -9.32 -11.64
CA LYS A 7 15.36 -8.02 -11.45
C LYS A 7 14.73 -6.96 -12.35
N GLY A 8 14.78 -5.71 -11.91
CA GLY A 8 14.29 -4.57 -12.68
C GLY A 8 13.46 -3.60 -11.86
N LYS A 9 12.56 -2.89 -12.53
CA LYS A 9 11.73 -1.85 -11.91
C LYS A 9 10.26 -2.22 -12.04
N SER A 10 9.51 -1.93 -10.99
CA SER A 10 8.06 -2.06 -11.00
C SER A 10 7.44 -0.74 -10.54
N LEU A 11 6.40 -0.33 -11.26
CA LEU A 11 5.54 0.77 -10.90
C LEU A 11 4.19 0.20 -10.49
N ILE A 12 3.83 0.40 -9.22
CA ILE A 12 2.62 -0.17 -8.60
C ILE A 12 1.70 0.99 -8.23
N THR A 13 0.46 0.95 -8.69
CA THR A 13 -0.61 1.87 -8.28
C THR A 13 -1.62 1.08 -7.46
N PHE A 14 -2.04 1.63 -6.33
CA PHE A 14 -2.94 0.95 -5.42
C PHE A 14 -3.80 1.93 -4.64
N ASP A 15 -5.00 1.48 -4.31
CA ASP A 15 -5.95 2.19 -3.48
C ASP A 15 -5.88 1.59 -2.06
N TYR A 16 -6.18 2.40 -1.04
CA TYR A 16 -6.17 1.98 0.36
C TYR A 16 -6.99 2.92 1.26
N TYR A 17 -7.07 2.58 2.55
CA TYR A 17 -7.59 3.48 3.58
C TYR A 17 -6.73 3.42 4.85
N ILE A 18 -6.80 4.47 5.66
CA ILE A 18 -6.19 4.52 7.00
C ILE A 18 -7.33 4.43 8.02
N ASN A 19 -7.34 3.38 8.83
CA ASN A 19 -8.41 3.18 9.81
C ASN A 19 -8.29 4.13 11.02
N ASP A 20 -9.28 4.06 11.91
CA ASP A 20 -9.36 4.82 13.17
C ASP A 20 -8.22 4.55 14.18
N LYS A 21 -7.36 3.57 13.91
CA LYS A 21 -6.15 3.26 14.68
C LYS A 21 -4.87 3.72 13.96
N GLY A 22 -4.99 4.47 12.88
CA GLY A 22 -3.85 4.93 12.07
C GLY A 22 -3.16 3.81 11.28
N LYS A 23 -3.80 2.65 11.09
CA LYS A 23 -3.25 1.54 10.30
C LYS A 23 -3.74 1.58 8.87
N ILE A 24 -2.83 1.35 7.92
CA ILE A 24 -3.16 1.17 6.51
C ILE A 24 -3.86 -0.19 6.33
N LYS A 25 -5.01 -0.19 5.64
CA LYS A 25 -5.87 -1.34 5.38
C LYS A 25 -6.51 -1.24 3.99
N GLY A 26 -7.17 -2.31 3.56
CA GLY A 26 -7.91 -2.37 2.29
C GLY A 26 -7.04 -2.08 1.07
N VAL A 27 -5.80 -2.58 1.05
CA VAL A 27 -4.92 -2.42 -0.12
C VAL A 27 -5.54 -3.15 -1.32
N GLU A 28 -5.75 -2.42 -2.41
CA GLU A 28 -6.20 -2.95 -3.69
C GLU A 28 -5.24 -2.49 -4.78
N ILE A 29 -4.66 -3.44 -5.53
CA ILE A 29 -3.76 -3.09 -6.63
C ILE A 29 -4.59 -2.72 -7.85
N THR A 30 -4.46 -1.48 -8.32
CA THR A 30 -5.22 -0.99 -9.48
C THR A 30 -4.41 -1.04 -10.77
N LYS A 31 -3.08 -1.01 -10.67
CA LYS A 31 -2.19 -1.11 -11.84
C LYS A 31 -0.79 -1.57 -11.48
N VAL A 32 -0.21 -2.41 -12.33
CA VAL A 32 1.21 -2.78 -12.27
C VAL A 32 1.85 -2.62 -13.65
N LYS A 33 3.04 -2.03 -13.70
CA LYS A 33 3.91 -2.02 -14.89
C LYS A 33 5.32 -2.45 -14.50
N GLY A 34 5.95 -3.28 -15.32
CA GLY A 34 7.35 -3.69 -15.15
C GLY A 34 7.51 -5.13 -14.67
N SER A 35 8.54 -5.39 -13.87
CA SER A 35 9.01 -6.76 -13.60
C SER A 35 8.10 -7.60 -12.69
N MET A 36 7.22 -6.97 -11.91
CA MET A 36 6.26 -7.69 -11.06
C MET A 36 4.93 -7.93 -11.77
N ASN A 37 4.32 -9.07 -11.46
CA ASN A 37 2.89 -9.26 -11.68
C ASN A 37 2.07 -8.71 -10.49
N GLU A 38 0.76 -8.71 -10.65
CA GLU A 38 -0.18 -8.18 -9.67
C GLU A 38 -0.11 -8.89 -8.31
N ARG A 39 -0.01 -10.23 -8.30
CA ARG A 39 0.08 -11.02 -7.06
C ARG A 39 1.35 -10.68 -6.27
N GLN A 40 2.48 -10.49 -6.95
CA GLN A 40 3.74 -10.10 -6.34
C GLN A 40 3.67 -8.67 -5.79
N ALA A 41 3.08 -7.75 -6.57
CA ALA A 41 2.86 -6.37 -6.15
C ALA A 41 1.98 -6.31 -4.90
N TYR A 42 0.87 -7.05 -4.87
CA TYR A 42 -0.02 -7.14 -3.72
C TYR A 42 0.69 -7.65 -2.46
N LYS A 43 1.41 -8.78 -2.56
CA LYS A 43 2.20 -9.32 -1.43
C LYS A 43 3.22 -8.29 -0.93
N TYR A 44 3.92 -7.62 -1.86
CA TYR A 44 4.92 -6.62 -1.51
C TYR A 44 4.31 -5.41 -0.81
N ILE A 45 3.29 -4.78 -1.40
CA ILE A 45 2.62 -3.61 -0.81
C ILE A 45 2.01 -3.99 0.54
N THR A 46 1.31 -5.11 0.65
CA THR A 46 0.70 -5.56 1.92
C THR A 46 1.74 -5.72 3.01
N SER A 47 2.90 -6.33 2.69
CA SER A 47 4.02 -6.47 3.64
C SER A 47 4.65 -5.12 4.00
N PHE A 48 4.79 -4.23 3.02
CA PHE A 48 5.34 -2.89 3.18
C PHE A 48 4.47 -2.05 4.12
N VAL A 49 3.17 -1.94 3.83
CA VAL A 49 2.24 -1.10 4.60
C VAL A 49 1.97 -1.64 6.00
N LYS A 50 2.11 -2.96 6.23
CA LYS A 50 1.90 -3.57 7.55
C LYS A 50 2.82 -3.01 8.64
N LYS A 51 4.02 -2.56 8.24
CA LYS A 51 5.02 -1.97 9.14
C LYS A 51 4.79 -0.48 9.38
N THR A 52 3.94 0.15 8.58
CA THR A 52 3.65 1.57 8.66
C THR A 52 2.41 1.83 9.51
N SER A 53 2.48 2.83 10.36
CA SER A 53 1.32 3.38 11.03
C SER A 53 1.45 4.86 11.24
N PHE A 54 0.31 5.53 11.20
CA PHE A 54 0.15 6.94 11.43
C PHE A 54 -0.47 7.17 12.82
N GLU A 55 -0.39 8.40 13.30
CA GLU A 55 -1.25 8.83 14.40
C GLU A 55 -2.72 8.81 13.92
N PRO A 56 -3.67 8.33 14.75
CA PRO A 56 -5.08 8.40 14.41
C PRO A 56 -5.54 9.84 14.18
N LEU A 57 -6.38 10.05 13.16
CA LEU A 57 -7.06 11.32 12.97
C LEU A 57 -8.09 11.51 14.09
N VAL A 58 -7.90 12.54 14.93
CA VAL A 58 -8.80 12.89 16.03
C VAL A 58 -9.42 14.26 15.77
N ILE A 59 -10.75 14.32 15.74
CA ILE A 59 -11.52 15.58 15.67
C ILE A 59 -12.47 15.58 16.86
N GLN A 60 -12.32 16.57 17.74
CA GLN A 60 -13.14 16.71 18.96
C GLN A 60 -13.17 15.43 19.81
N GLY A 61 -12.01 14.79 19.99
CA GLY A 61 -11.88 13.56 20.78
C GLY A 61 -12.37 12.28 20.09
N LYS A 62 -13.02 12.37 18.92
CA LYS A 62 -13.46 11.21 18.15
C LYS A 62 -12.44 10.83 17.08
N LYS A 63 -12.18 9.52 16.93
CA LYS A 63 -11.26 8.95 15.94
C LYS A 63 -11.99 8.67 14.62
N TYR A 64 -11.31 8.89 13.51
CA TYR A 64 -11.88 8.76 12.17
C TYR A 64 -10.99 7.94 11.23
N GLN A 65 -11.64 7.31 10.25
CA GLN A 65 -11.00 6.68 9.10
C GLN A 65 -10.80 7.72 7.98
N ILE A 66 -9.71 7.57 7.23
CA ILE A 66 -9.45 8.29 5.98
C ILE A 66 -9.57 7.28 4.83
N SER A 67 -10.57 7.47 3.97
CA SER A 67 -10.89 6.58 2.85
C SER A 67 -10.51 7.19 1.49
N ASN A 68 -10.65 6.40 0.42
CA ASN A 68 -10.42 6.82 -0.97
C ASN A 68 -9.00 7.32 -1.24
N LEU A 69 -8.02 6.76 -0.53
CA LEU A 69 -6.61 7.09 -0.73
C LEU A 69 -6.06 6.29 -1.90
N LYS A 70 -5.19 6.93 -2.68
CA LYS A 70 -4.55 6.34 -3.86
C LYS A 70 -3.08 6.70 -3.85
N ASP A 71 -2.24 5.72 -4.11
CA ASP A 71 -0.80 5.91 -4.15
C ASP A 71 -0.14 5.21 -5.32
N LYS A 72 1.06 5.69 -5.64
CA LYS A 72 1.89 5.18 -6.72
C LYS A 72 3.33 5.02 -6.26
N LEU A 73 3.81 3.78 -6.26
CA LEU A 73 5.15 3.43 -5.81
C LEU A 73 6.00 2.94 -6.98
N LEU A 74 7.11 3.65 -7.23
CA LEU A 74 8.19 3.16 -8.09
C LEU A 74 9.21 2.41 -7.23
N ARG A 75 9.52 1.17 -7.58
CA ARG A 75 10.48 0.37 -6.82
C ARG A 75 11.41 -0.42 -7.73
N SER A 76 12.70 -0.36 -7.39
CA SER A 76 13.78 -1.07 -8.07
C SER A 76 14.28 -2.23 -7.19
N TRP A 77 14.70 -3.33 -7.82
CA TRP A 77 15.18 -4.55 -7.17
C TRP A 77 16.39 -5.14 -7.91
#